data_AF-A0AAI9ZPZ4-F1
#
_entry.id   AF-A0AAI9ZPZ4-F1
#
_cell.length_a   1.000
_cell.length_b   1.000
_cell.length_c   1.000
_cell.angle_alpha   90.00
_cell.angle_beta   90.00
_cell.angle_gamma   90.00
#
_symmetry.space_group_name_H-M   'P 1'
#
loop_
_entity.id
_entity.type
_entity.pdbx_description
1 polymer ?
#
loop_
_entity_poly.entity_id
_entity_poly.type
_entity_poly.pdbx_seq_one_letter_code
_entity_poly.pdbx_strand_id
1 'polypeptide(L)'
;MRCLWILSALALVGKATAQDTTDEDSRIRVLKTYDSSIFSGASLEANNHTLESLLVLPDIVAFWPNTKATLIAPVKRQVAVDPSAASAHAVHWATGVDKLHEQASIPNDIVLGPGEERRAEFVFEVPEGVNQTALPAYGSRVLVKGSKGETVGVPYQGLAFDLQKQMESPFHGTYPWLRSTSTFSFELASGIQDFPMMFMKVKWGTREVRWDIYESDYEEARDWEYPPVPGRQGFIGSATSWTSAGKTSSFHPARHNASDIFSFPETDFGKLSDGSVMTPGNYTMRFAVLLPFADPQISESWKGLTAKFTVLPKAGNSKISRRWY
;
A
#
# COMPACT_ATOMS: atom_id res chain seq x y z
N MET A 1 25.62 26.48 20.59
CA MET A 1 25.23 25.59 21.71
C MET A 1 25.87 24.23 21.45
N ARG A 2 26.58 23.68 22.43
CA ARG A 2 27.29 22.41 22.32
C ARG A 2 26.27 21.27 22.23
N CYS A 3 26.20 20.59 21.08
CA CYS A 3 25.39 19.38 20.92
C CYS A 3 26.09 18.24 21.66
N LEU A 4 25.52 17.83 22.78
CA LEU A 4 25.91 16.62 23.49
C LEU A 4 25.21 15.45 22.79
N TRP A 5 25.97 14.65 22.04
CA TRP A 5 25.48 13.43 21.40
C TRP A 5 25.39 12.34 22.47
N ILE A 6 24.20 12.17 23.03
CA ILE A 6 23.94 11.06 23.95
C ILE A 6 23.52 9.85 23.09
N LEU A 7 24.44 8.92 22.84
CA LEU A 7 24.08 7.60 22.28
C LEU A 7 23.47 6.77 23.41
N SER A 8 22.15 6.61 23.41
CA SER A 8 21.49 5.53 24.15
C SER A 8 21.39 4.31 23.23
N ALA A 9 21.78 3.12 23.67
CA ALA A 9 21.75 1.92 22.82
C ALA A 9 21.41 0.67 23.60
N LEU A 10 20.90 -0.36 22.91
CA LEU A 10 20.69 -1.69 23.45
C LEU A 10 21.84 -2.59 22.95
N ALA A 11 22.50 -3.31 23.85
CA ALA A 11 23.54 -4.30 23.51
C ALA A 11 23.06 -5.71 23.90
N LEU A 12 23.18 -6.68 23.01
CA LEU A 12 22.98 -8.10 23.33
C LEU A 12 24.30 -8.62 23.91
N VAL A 13 24.31 -8.97 25.21
CA VAL A 13 25.53 -9.38 25.91
C VAL A 13 25.45 -10.86 26.23
N GLY A 14 26.42 -11.63 25.75
CA GLY A 14 26.53 -13.06 26.06
C GLY A 14 26.94 -13.26 27.52
N LYS A 15 26.00 -13.60 28.42
CA LYS A 15 26.20 -13.98 29.84
C LYS A 15 27.34 -13.26 30.61
N ALA A 16 27.61 -11.99 30.30
CA ALA A 16 28.57 -11.15 30.99
C ALA A 16 27.90 -9.81 31.31
N THR A 17 28.10 -9.33 32.53
CA THR A 17 27.62 -8.02 32.99
C THR A 17 28.48 -6.91 32.39
N ALA A 18 27.86 -5.98 31.64
CA ALA A 18 28.52 -4.74 31.25
C ALA A 18 28.93 -3.96 32.52
N GLN A 19 30.23 -3.72 32.70
CA GLN A 19 30.78 -2.96 33.83
C GLN A 19 30.88 -1.47 33.50
N ASP A 20 30.58 -0.62 34.48
CA ASP A 20 30.76 0.83 34.40
C ASP A 20 32.26 1.14 34.32
N THR A 21 32.70 1.91 33.32
CA THR A 21 34.11 2.29 33.17
C THR A 21 34.38 3.61 33.89
N THR A 22 35.47 3.66 34.67
CA THR A 22 35.79 4.81 35.53
C THR A 22 36.54 5.95 34.83
N ASP A 23 36.80 5.84 33.53
CA ASP A 23 37.55 6.83 32.76
C ASP A 23 36.56 7.85 32.13
N GLU A 24 36.72 9.14 32.43
CA GLU A 24 35.72 10.16 32.11
C GLU A 24 35.51 10.36 30.60
N ASP A 25 36.53 10.08 29.78
CA ASP A 25 36.51 10.31 28.32
C ASP A 25 35.98 9.10 27.51
N SER A 26 35.82 7.94 28.17
CA SER A 26 35.34 6.67 27.58
C SER A 26 34.16 6.06 28.37
N ARG A 27 33.40 6.93 29.06
CA ARG A 27 32.33 6.51 29.98
C ARG A 27 31.17 5.86 29.21
N ILE A 28 31.02 4.56 29.39
CA ILE A 28 29.83 3.79 29.03
C ILE A 28 29.00 3.58 30.30
N ARG A 29 27.91 4.31 30.43
CA ARG A 29 27.00 4.23 31.57
C ARG A 29 25.86 3.27 31.28
N VAL A 30 25.71 2.22 32.08
CA VAL A 30 24.57 1.31 31.96
C VAL A 30 23.32 1.97 32.57
N LEU A 31 22.28 2.16 31.77
CA LEU A 31 21.00 2.73 32.20
C LEU A 31 20.06 1.65 32.74
N LYS A 32 20.06 0.47 32.11
CA LYS A 32 19.16 -0.64 32.47
C LYS A 32 19.69 -1.97 31.96
N THR A 33 19.53 -3.03 32.73
CA THR A 33 19.84 -4.41 32.32
C THR A 33 18.56 -5.21 32.08
N TYR A 34 18.63 -6.17 31.17
CA TYR A 34 17.57 -7.08 30.80
C TYR A 34 18.13 -8.50 30.85
N ASP A 35 17.50 -9.36 31.65
CA ASP A 35 17.88 -10.78 31.76
C ASP A 35 16.61 -11.63 31.72
N SER A 36 16.53 -12.52 30.74
CA SER A 36 15.42 -13.44 30.51
C SER A 36 15.87 -14.67 29.73
N SER A 37 15.05 -15.72 29.71
CA SER A 37 15.34 -16.96 28.98
C SER A 37 15.46 -16.79 27.45
N ILE A 38 14.95 -15.69 26.90
CA ILE A 38 14.91 -15.41 25.45
C ILE A 38 15.79 -14.23 25.04
N PHE A 39 16.20 -13.38 26.00
CA PHE A 39 16.95 -12.15 25.72
C PHE A 39 17.79 -11.74 26.94
N SER A 40 19.07 -11.47 26.71
CA SER A 40 20.01 -10.90 27.68
C SER A 40 20.69 -9.69 27.05
N GLY A 41 20.60 -8.53 27.69
CA GLY A 41 21.17 -7.30 27.17
C GLY A 41 21.14 -6.12 28.11
N ALA A 42 21.65 -4.98 27.66
CA ALA A 42 21.69 -3.75 28.45
C ALA A 42 21.37 -2.53 27.61
N SER A 43 20.61 -1.59 28.18
CA SER A 43 20.51 -0.22 27.70
C SER A 43 21.67 0.58 28.30
N LEU A 44 22.45 1.23 27.46
CA LEU A 44 23.64 1.99 27.86
C LEU A 44 23.66 3.37 27.23
N GLU A 45 24.34 4.28 27.87
CA GLU A 45 24.64 5.64 27.44
C GLU A 45 26.15 5.75 27.22
N ALA A 46 26.60 6.04 26.00
CA ALA A 46 28.02 6.14 25.68
C ALA A 46 28.33 7.52 25.07
N ASN A 47 29.32 8.21 25.62
CA ASN A 47 29.85 9.45 25.07
C ASN A 47 31.16 9.13 24.32
N ASN A 48 31.40 9.74 23.16
CA ASN A 48 32.60 9.56 22.34
C ASN A 48 32.87 8.13 21.79
N HIS A 49 31.88 7.23 21.82
CA HIS A 49 31.97 5.92 21.15
C HIS A 49 31.24 5.91 19.81
N THR A 50 31.82 5.23 18.81
CA THR A 50 31.15 4.92 17.54
C THR A 50 30.53 3.53 17.61
N LEU A 51 29.58 3.24 16.71
CA LEU A 51 29.03 1.88 16.58
C LEU A 51 30.15 0.84 16.40
N GLU A 52 31.15 1.18 15.60
CA GLU A 52 32.30 0.33 15.31
C GLU A 52 33.15 0.07 16.56
N SER A 53 33.41 1.09 17.40
CA SER A 53 34.21 0.89 18.61
C SER A 53 33.49 0.04 19.67
N LEU A 54 32.16 0.00 19.64
CA LEU A 54 31.36 -0.79 20.58
C LEU A 54 31.17 -2.23 20.12
N LEU A 55 31.04 -2.48 18.81
CA LEU A 55 30.95 -3.85 18.28
C LEU A 55 32.24 -4.67 18.45
N VAL A 56 33.37 -4.01 18.70
CA VAL A 56 34.68 -4.66 18.93
C VAL A 56 34.88 -5.05 20.40
N LEU A 57 34.02 -4.59 21.32
CA LEU A 57 34.13 -4.95 22.72
C LEU A 57 33.84 -6.45 22.92
N PRO A 58 34.59 -7.14 23.80
CA PRO A 58 34.29 -8.51 24.14
C PRO A 58 32.87 -8.60 24.71
N ASP A 59 32.20 -9.71 24.41
CA ASP A 59 30.84 -10.05 24.87
C ASP A 59 29.68 -9.27 24.23
N ILE A 60 29.93 -8.29 23.36
CA ILE A 60 28.88 -7.61 22.58
C ILE A 60 28.60 -8.37 21.28
N VAL A 61 27.42 -8.99 21.19
CA VAL A 61 26.99 -9.75 19.99
C VAL A 61 26.37 -8.83 18.94
N ALA A 62 25.66 -7.79 19.39
CA ALA A 62 25.00 -6.83 18.51
C ALA A 62 24.70 -5.54 19.27
N PHE A 63 24.70 -4.42 18.53
CA PHE A 63 24.50 -3.08 19.07
C PHE A 63 23.51 -2.31 18.21
N TRP A 64 22.48 -1.71 18.83
CA TRP A 64 21.47 -0.91 18.14
C TRP A 64 21.50 0.54 18.63
N PRO A 65 22.02 1.49 17.83
CA PRO A 65 22.05 2.89 18.21
C PRO A 65 20.62 3.47 18.18
N ASN A 66 20.21 4.12 19.27
CA ASN A 66 18.97 4.87 19.27
C ASN A 66 19.23 6.28 18.71
N THR A 67 18.51 6.66 17.66
CA THR A 67 18.60 8.01 17.09
C THR A 67 17.43 8.85 17.56
N LYS A 68 17.71 10.07 18.01
CA LYS A 68 16.66 11.02 18.34
C LYS A 68 16.03 11.53 17.04
N ALA A 69 14.85 11.02 16.70
CA ALA A 69 14.05 11.59 15.64
C ALA A 69 13.44 12.92 16.14
N THR A 70 13.83 14.03 15.51
CA THR A 70 13.19 15.32 15.77
C THR A 70 11.88 15.35 14.99
N LEU A 71 10.76 15.15 15.69
CA LEU A 71 9.43 15.30 15.10
C LEU A 71 9.17 16.77 14.77
N ILE A 72 8.44 17.01 13.67
CA ILE A 72 7.91 18.34 13.32
C ILE A 72 7.06 18.83 14.50
N ALA A 73 7.18 20.13 14.82
CA ALA A 73 6.62 20.73 16.02
C ALA A 73 5.15 20.31 16.27
N PRO A 74 4.78 20.00 17.52
CA PRO A 74 3.45 19.52 17.86
C PRO A 74 2.37 20.55 17.50
N VAL A 75 1.18 20.06 17.16
CA VAL A 75 0.00 20.87 16.78
C VAL A 75 -0.42 21.83 17.91
N LYS A 76 0.00 21.57 19.16
CA LYS A 76 -0.14 22.49 20.29
C LYS A 76 1.16 22.71 21.03
N ARG A 77 1.43 23.96 21.40
CA ARG A 77 2.60 24.39 22.17
C ARG A 77 2.31 24.20 23.67
N GLN A 78 3.18 23.50 24.39
CA GLN A 78 3.13 23.44 25.86
C GLN A 78 3.36 24.83 26.45
N VAL A 79 2.54 25.22 27.41
CA VAL A 79 2.83 26.32 28.35
C VAL A 79 2.87 25.69 29.74
N ALA A 80 4.02 25.73 30.40
CA ALA A 80 4.28 25.29 31.78
C ALA A 80 3.92 23.82 32.10
N VAL A 81 4.83 22.88 31.85
CA VAL A 81 4.66 21.47 32.26
C VAL A 81 5.70 21.07 33.30
N ASP A 82 5.21 20.42 34.36
CA ASP A 82 5.99 19.80 35.42
C ASP A 82 7.01 18.79 34.82
N PRO A 83 8.31 18.85 35.18
CA PRO A 83 9.33 17.93 34.68
C PRO A 83 9.02 16.44 34.88
N SER A 84 8.21 16.09 35.88
CA SER A 84 7.78 14.70 36.14
C SER A 84 6.72 14.18 35.16
N ALA A 85 5.93 15.07 34.55
CA ALA A 85 4.85 14.74 33.62
C ALA A 85 5.37 14.34 32.22
N ALA A 86 6.62 14.67 31.90
CA ALA A 86 7.26 14.31 30.64
C ALA A 86 7.34 12.79 30.41
N SER A 87 7.43 12.01 31.50
CA SER A 87 7.62 10.56 31.45
C SER A 87 6.33 9.77 31.17
N ALA A 88 5.16 10.33 31.47
CA ALA A 88 3.91 9.57 31.43
C ALA A 88 3.05 9.84 30.19
N HIS A 89 3.08 11.06 29.63
CA HIS A 89 2.09 11.44 28.60
C HIS A 89 2.63 12.37 27.51
N ALA A 90 3.93 12.68 27.48
CA ALA A 90 4.48 13.73 26.62
C ALA A 90 4.19 13.54 25.11
N VAL A 91 4.24 12.30 24.64
CA VAL A 91 4.03 11.96 23.23
C VAL A 91 2.54 11.80 22.93
N HIS A 92 1.74 11.32 23.88
CA HIS A 92 0.30 11.12 23.68
C HIS A 92 -0.48 12.44 23.63
N TRP A 93 -0.14 13.44 24.46
CA TRP A 93 -0.77 14.77 24.36
C TRP A 93 -0.36 15.51 23.08
N ALA A 94 0.90 15.33 22.65
CA ALA A 94 1.44 15.98 21.46
C ALA A 94 0.82 15.43 20.16
N THR A 95 0.35 14.19 20.20
CA THR A 95 -0.31 13.48 19.08
C THR A 95 -1.84 13.46 19.20
N GLY A 96 -2.41 13.89 20.34
CA GLY A 96 -3.86 13.83 20.61
C GLY A 96 -4.38 12.42 20.96
N VAL A 97 -3.48 11.45 21.18
CA VAL A 97 -3.80 10.06 21.55
C VAL A 97 -4.39 9.97 22.97
N ASP A 98 -4.09 10.94 23.83
CA ASP A 98 -4.70 11.09 25.15
C ASP A 98 -6.23 11.18 25.08
N LYS A 99 -6.77 11.99 24.17
CA LYS A 99 -8.22 12.14 23.98
C LYS A 99 -8.88 10.85 23.50
N LEU A 100 -8.19 10.07 22.66
CA LEU A 100 -8.68 8.77 22.21
C LEU A 100 -8.80 7.80 23.39
N HIS A 101 -7.85 7.82 24.33
CA HIS A 101 -7.93 7.00 25.54
C HIS A 101 -9.08 7.42 26.46
N GLU A 102 -9.36 8.71 26.60
CA GLU A 102 -10.45 9.21 27.43
C GLU A 102 -11.85 8.83 26.90
N GLN A 103 -11.97 8.65 25.58
CA GLN A 103 -13.23 8.31 24.91
C GLN A 103 -13.42 6.79 24.75
N ALA A 104 -12.40 5.98 25.06
CA ALA A 104 -12.46 4.55 24.86
C ALA A 104 -13.47 3.88 25.81
N SER A 105 -14.33 3.03 25.25
CA SER A 105 -15.17 2.15 26.05
C SER A 105 -14.38 0.92 26.44
N ILE A 106 -14.25 0.67 27.74
CA ILE A 106 -13.56 -0.49 28.30
C ILE A 106 -14.57 -1.43 28.98
N PRO A 107 -14.33 -2.75 28.93
CA PRO A 107 -15.21 -3.71 29.56
C PRO A 107 -15.05 -3.67 31.08
N ASN A 108 -16.10 -4.06 31.79
CA ASN A 108 -16.02 -4.28 33.25
C ASN A 108 -15.05 -5.42 33.57
N ASP A 109 -14.65 -5.50 34.85
CA ASP A 109 -13.82 -6.59 35.36
C ASP A 109 -14.41 -7.96 35.03
N ILE A 110 -13.55 -8.87 34.57
CA ILE A 110 -13.91 -10.24 34.21
C ILE A 110 -13.21 -11.19 35.17
N VAL A 111 -13.98 -12.11 35.76
CA VAL A 111 -13.45 -13.24 36.54
C VAL A 111 -13.34 -14.45 35.62
N LEU A 112 -12.17 -15.08 35.61
CA LEU A 112 -11.88 -16.28 34.82
C LEU A 112 -11.52 -17.44 35.73
N GLY A 113 -12.16 -18.60 35.50
CA GLY A 113 -11.75 -19.87 36.07
C GLY A 113 -10.52 -20.47 35.36
N PRO A 114 -9.87 -21.49 35.95
CA PRO A 114 -8.77 -22.19 35.29
C PRO A 114 -9.18 -22.78 33.94
N GLY A 115 -8.46 -22.40 32.87
CA GLY A 115 -8.75 -22.85 31.50
C GLY A 115 -9.98 -22.22 30.85
N GLU A 116 -10.64 -21.25 31.51
CA GLU A 116 -11.77 -20.53 30.95
C GLU A 116 -11.31 -19.43 29.98
N GLU A 117 -12.04 -19.27 28.88
CA GLU A 117 -11.86 -18.17 27.93
C GLU A 117 -13.08 -17.23 27.96
N ARG A 118 -12.83 -15.92 27.92
CA ARG A 118 -13.87 -14.89 27.74
C ARG A 118 -13.45 -13.90 26.66
N ARG A 119 -14.44 -13.32 25.99
CA ARG A 119 -14.25 -12.18 25.08
C ARG A 119 -14.52 -10.89 25.84
N ALA A 120 -13.60 -9.96 25.72
CA ALA A 120 -13.69 -8.61 26.25
C ALA A 120 -13.65 -7.65 25.06
N GLU A 121 -14.58 -6.69 25.02
CA GLU A 121 -14.68 -5.73 23.92
C GLU A 121 -14.13 -4.38 24.36
N PHE A 122 -13.25 -3.81 23.54
CA PHE A 122 -12.67 -2.49 23.72
C PHE A 122 -13.05 -1.67 22.49
N VAL A 123 -13.77 -0.57 22.69
CA VAL A 123 -14.25 0.26 21.58
C VAL A 123 -13.50 1.59 21.60
N PHE A 124 -12.88 1.92 20.47
CA PHE A 124 -12.18 3.18 20.25
C PHE A 124 -12.87 3.91 19.11
N GLU A 125 -13.28 5.15 19.37
CA GLU A 125 -13.84 6.00 18.32
C GLU A 125 -12.74 6.54 17.42
N VAL A 126 -13.04 6.66 16.12
CA VAL A 126 -12.09 7.22 15.16
C VAL A 126 -11.93 8.72 15.44
N PRO A 127 -10.70 9.24 15.62
CA PRO A 127 -10.48 10.66 15.87
C PRO A 127 -11.08 11.57 14.80
N GLU A 128 -11.93 12.51 15.22
CA GLU A 128 -12.53 13.50 14.34
C GLU A 128 -11.62 14.73 14.12
N GLY A 129 -11.88 15.48 13.03
CA GLY A 129 -11.19 16.74 12.74
C GLY A 129 -9.72 16.62 12.34
N VAL A 130 -9.23 15.40 12.10
CA VAL A 130 -7.85 15.15 11.68
C VAL A 130 -7.66 15.43 10.18
N ASN A 131 -6.43 15.79 9.80
CA ASN A 131 -6.07 15.91 8.39
C ASN A 131 -5.84 14.53 7.77
N GLN A 132 -6.87 13.97 7.15
CA GLN A 132 -6.82 12.64 6.54
C GLN A 132 -5.75 12.51 5.43
N THR A 133 -5.41 13.61 4.75
CA THR A 133 -4.39 13.59 3.68
C THR A 133 -2.97 13.37 4.20
N ALA A 134 -2.75 13.61 5.50
CA ALA A 134 -1.50 13.28 6.18
C ALA A 134 -1.39 11.80 6.57
N LEU A 135 -2.40 10.98 6.22
CA LEU A 135 -2.49 9.55 6.53
C LEU A 135 -2.25 9.24 8.03
N PRO A 136 -2.98 9.90 8.95
CA PRO A 136 -2.73 9.75 10.37
C PRO A 136 -3.03 8.33 10.85
N ALA A 137 -2.02 7.67 11.41
CA ALA A 137 -2.17 6.47 12.22
C ALA A 137 -2.23 6.84 13.70
N TYR A 138 -3.09 6.16 14.44
CA TYR A 138 -3.16 6.25 15.89
C TYR A 138 -3.03 4.84 16.46
N GLY A 139 -2.58 4.73 17.70
CA GLY A 139 -2.38 3.43 18.31
C GLY A 139 -1.74 3.55 19.67
N SER A 140 -1.88 2.48 20.44
CA SER A 140 -1.24 2.34 21.72
C SER A 140 -1.27 0.87 22.14
N ARG A 141 -1.46 0.60 23.42
CA ARG A 141 -1.67 -0.74 23.95
C ARG A 141 -2.76 -0.75 25.01
N VAL A 142 -3.58 -1.79 25.00
CA VAL A 142 -4.48 -2.13 26.10
C VAL A 142 -3.67 -2.88 27.15
N LEU A 143 -3.76 -2.46 28.41
CA LEU A 143 -3.12 -3.14 29.54
C LEU A 143 -4.16 -3.94 30.31
N VAL A 144 -4.07 -5.26 30.22
CA VAL A 144 -4.87 -6.19 31.02
C VAL A 144 -4.07 -6.53 32.27
N LYS A 145 -4.63 -6.24 33.45
CA LYS A 145 -3.98 -6.49 34.73
C LYS A 145 -4.69 -7.60 35.47
N GLY A 146 -3.93 -8.62 35.88
CA GLY A 146 -4.39 -9.68 36.76
C GLY A 146 -4.41 -9.21 38.21
N SER A 147 -5.32 -9.76 39.00
CA SER A 147 -5.43 -9.48 40.44
C SER A 147 -4.21 -9.97 41.26
N LYS A 148 -3.34 -10.80 40.66
CA LYS A 148 -2.10 -11.30 41.28
C LYS A 148 -0.85 -10.59 40.77
N GLY A 149 -1.01 -9.47 40.06
CA GLY A 149 0.10 -8.60 39.64
C GLY A 149 0.62 -8.87 38.23
N GLU A 150 0.06 -9.84 37.51
CA GLU A 150 0.37 -10.05 36.10
C GLU A 150 -0.12 -8.86 35.27
N THR A 151 0.59 -8.52 34.20
CA THR A 151 0.14 -7.51 33.25
C THR A 151 0.47 -7.97 31.84
N VAL A 152 -0.53 -7.97 30.98
CA VAL A 152 -0.39 -8.24 29.54
C VAL A 152 -0.71 -6.97 28.78
N GLY A 153 0.15 -6.61 27.84
CA GLY A 153 -0.07 -5.49 26.94
C GLY A 153 -0.46 -5.99 25.56
N VAL A 154 -1.63 -5.58 25.06
CA VAL A 154 -2.10 -5.87 23.70
C VAL A 154 -1.97 -4.60 22.86
N PRO A 155 -1.01 -4.51 21.93
CA PRO A 155 -0.89 -3.34 21.06
C PRO A 155 -2.10 -3.23 20.13
N TYR A 156 -2.50 -2.01 19.81
CA TYR A 156 -3.52 -1.73 18.80
C TYR A 156 -3.08 -0.55 17.93
N GLN A 157 -3.53 -0.55 16.68
CA GLN A 157 -3.30 0.51 15.72
C GLN A 157 -4.57 0.69 14.87
N GLY A 158 -4.94 1.95 14.67
CA GLY A 158 -6.02 2.39 13.79
C GLY A 158 -5.54 3.46 12.83
N LEU A 159 -6.34 3.69 11.79
CA LEU A 159 -6.11 4.71 10.77
C LEU A 159 -7.26 5.71 10.83
N ALA A 160 -6.95 7.00 10.94
CA ALA A 160 -7.96 8.06 11.01
C ALA A 160 -8.14 8.72 9.63
N PHE A 161 -8.26 7.89 8.60
CA PHE A 161 -8.51 8.31 7.23
C PHE A 161 -9.18 7.20 6.44
N ASP A 162 -9.92 7.59 5.41
CA ASP A 162 -10.47 6.65 4.43
C ASP A 162 -9.39 6.29 3.41
N LEU A 163 -8.78 5.11 3.57
CA LEU A 163 -7.69 4.64 2.70
C LEU A 163 -8.13 4.52 1.23
N GLN A 164 -9.37 4.09 0.95
CA GLN A 164 -9.90 4.02 -0.41
C GLN A 164 -9.96 5.42 -1.03
N LYS A 165 -10.48 6.40 -0.29
CA LYS A 165 -10.55 7.79 -0.74
C LYS A 165 -9.17 8.42 -0.95
N GLN A 166 -8.20 8.13 -0.08
CA GLN A 166 -6.82 8.60 -0.27
C GLN A 166 -6.16 8.01 -1.52
N MET A 167 -6.65 6.88 -2.02
CA MET A 167 -6.14 6.19 -3.20
C MET A 167 -6.96 6.47 -4.48
N GLU A 168 -7.95 7.37 -4.44
CA GLU A 168 -8.92 7.64 -5.52
C GLU A 168 -8.30 8.05 -6.86
N SER A 169 -7.07 8.56 -6.82
CA SER A 169 -6.25 8.84 -7.99
C SER A 169 -5.22 7.71 -8.13
N PRO A 170 -5.46 6.69 -8.96
CA PRO A 170 -4.53 5.57 -9.07
C PRO A 170 -3.43 5.80 -10.10
N PHE A 171 -3.56 6.79 -10.99
CA PHE A 171 -2.58 7.05 -12.04
C PHE A 171 -1.64 8.20 -11.70
N HIS A 172 -0.42 8.13 -12.22
CA HIS A 172 0.58 9.18 -12.10
C HIS A 172 0.48 10.17 -13.26
N GLY A 173 0.32 11.47 -12.98
CA GLY A 173 0.32 12.52 -14.01
C GLY A 173 -0.86 12.39 -14.98
N THR A 174 -0.59 12.45 -16.28
CA THR A 174 -1.60 12.43 -17.36
C THR A 174 -1.99 11.03 -17.83
N TYR A 175 -1.66 9.99 -17.05
CA TYR A 175 -2.01 8.61 -17.38
C TYR A 175 -3.42 8.25 -16.88
N PRO A 176 -4.09 7.24 -17.50
CA PRO A 176 -3.68 6.54 -18.69
C PRO A 176 -3.98 7.35 -19.95
N TRP A 177 -3.28 7.08 -21.04
CA TRP A 177 -3.55 7.72 -22.32
C TRP A 177 -3.32 6.75 -23.49
N LEU A 178 -4.06 6.97 -24.56
CA LEU A 178 -3.97 6.21 -25.80
C LEU A 178 -3.06 6.95 -26.79
N ARG A 179 -2.13 6.25 -27.45
CA ARG A 179 -1.35 6.86 -28.53
C ARG A 179 -2.29 7.25 -29.68
N SER A 180 -2.24 8.53 -30.03
CA SER A 180 -3.27 9.27 -30.78
C SER A 180 -3.56 8.73 -32.19
N THR A 181 -4.49 7.79 -32.31
CA THR A 181 -5.43 7.62 -33.43
C THR A 181 -6.76 7.07 -32.87
N SER A 182 -7.89 7.42 -33.47
CA SER A 182 -9.22 6.84 -33.15
C SER A 182 -9.70 5.88 -34.23
N THR A 183 -8.83 5.56 -35.18
CA THR A 183 -9.11 4.71 -36.34
C THR A 183 -7.91 3.79 -36.52
N PHE A 184 -8.16 2.49 -36.61
CA PHE A 184 -7.11 1.46 -36.65
C PHE A 184 -7.39 0.45 -37.76
N SER A 185 -6.36 0.13 -38.55
CA SER A 185 -6.37 -0.97 -39.52
C SER A 185 -5.82 -2.28 -38.96
N PHE A 186 -5.23 -2.25 -37.76
CA PHE A 186 -4.48 -3.35 -37.13
C PHE A 186 -3.30 -3.83 -37.98
N GLU A 187 -2.71 -2.94 -38.77
CA GLU A 187 -1.55 -3.25 -39.59
C GLU A 187 -0.28 -3.32 -38.73
N LEU A 188 0.44 -4.44 -38.81
CA LEU A 188 1.60 -4.75 -37.97
C LEU A 188 2.95 -4.45 -38.63
N ALA A 189 2.96 -4.09 -39.92
CA ALA A 189 4.18 -3.74 -40.63
C ALA A 189 4.97 -2.66 -39.87
N SER A 190 6.29 -2.86 -39.70
CA SER A 190 7.12 -2.03 -38.80
C SER A 190 7.12 -0.53 -39.12
N GLY A 191 6.77 -0.12 -40.34
CA GLY A 191 6.64 1.28 -40.74
C GLY A 191 5.23 1.88 -40.62
N ILE A 192 4.24 1.08 -40.24
CA ILE A 192 2.83 1.50 -40.10
C ILE A 192 2.40 1.40 -38.64
N GLN A 193 2.44 0.19 -38.05
CA GLN A 193 2.05 -0.09 -36.66
C GLN A 193 0.76 0.61 -36.23
N ASP A 194 -0.34 0.29 -36.91
CA ASP A 194 -1.62 0.99 -36.77
C ASP A 194 -2.61 0.19 -35.93
N PHE A 195 -2.38 0.19 -34.61
CA PHE A 195 -3.18 -0.48 -33.60
C PHE A 195 -3.16 0.31 -32.28
N PRO A 196 -4.15 0.13 -31.40
CA PRO A 196 -4.21 0.89 -30.15
C PRO A 196 -3.02 0.57 -29.24
N MET A 197 -2.37 1.61 -28.73
CA MET A 197 -1.31 1.51 -27.73
C MET A 197 -1.73 2.28 -26.48
N MET A 198 -2.08 1.53 -25.42
CA MET A 198 -2.43 2.10 -24.13
C MET A 198 -1.18 2.27 -23.27
N PHE A 199 -0.99 3.48 -22.76
CA PHE A 199 0.05 3.79 -21.80
C PHE A 199 -0.58 3.95 -20.42
N MET A 200 -0.09 3.17 -19.45
CA MET A 200 -0.53 3.25 -18.06
C MET A 200 0.66 3.43 -17.12
N LYS A 201 0.44 4.15 -16.02
CA LYS A 201 1.38 4.26 -14.91
C LYS A 201 0.61 4.34 -13.60
N VAL A 202 0.43 3.19 -12.96
CA VAL A 202 -0.34 3.06 -11.72
C VAL A 202 0.58 3.31 -10.51
N LYS A 203 0.11 4.11 -9.54
CA LYS A 203 0.82 4.46 -8.30
C LYS A 203 0.66 3.37 -7.24
N TRP A 204 -0.52 2.75 -7.18
CA TRP A 204 -0.91 1.80 -6.15
C TRP A 204 -1.06 0.40 -6.76
N GLY A 205 -0.81 -0.65 -5.97
CA GLY A 205 -1.17 -2.00 -6.37
C GLY A 205 -2.68 -2.10 -6.57
N THR A 206 -3.12 -2.66 -7.68
CA THR A 206 -4.53 -2.90 -7.98
C THR A 206 -4.78 -4.41 -8.10
N ARG A 207 -5.98 -4.84 -7.70
CA ARG A 207 -6.40 -6.24 -7.87
C ARG A 207 -6.73 -6.55 -9.32
N GLU A 208 -7.19 -5.56 -10.08
CA GLU A 208 -7.71 -5.80 -11.42
C GLU A 208 -7.45 -4.61 -12.35
N VAL A 209 -6.86 -4.93 -13.51
CA VAL A 209 -6.75 -4.04 -14.66
C VAL A 209 -7.62 -4.63 -15.76
N ARG A 210 -8.40 -3.78 -16.41
CA ARG A 210 -9.31 -4.16 -17.48
C ARG A 210 -9.11 -3.29 -18.71
N TRP A 211 -9.20 -3.93 -19.87
CA TRP A 211 -9.37 -3.25 -21.14
C TRP A 211 -10.51 -3.93 -21.87
N ASP A 212 -11.67 -3.31 -21.83
CA ASP A 212 -12.94 -3.87 -22.30
C ASP A 212 -13.36 -3.20 -23.61
N ILE A 213 -13.93 -3.98 -24.53
CA ILE A 213 -14.46 -3.52 -25.81
C ILE A 213 -15.98 -3.70 -25.82
N TYR A 214 -16.67 -2.63 -26.18
CA TYR A 214 -18.12 -2.55 -26.25
C TYR A 214 -18.59 -2.09 -27.63
N GLU A 215 -19.88 -2.29 -27.89
CA GLU A 215 -20.60 -1.70 -29.02
C GLU A 215 -20.52 -0.15 -28.99
N SER A 216 -20.71 0.48 -30.15
CA SER A 216 -20.47 1.93 -30.33
C SER A 216 -21.37 2.87 -29.52
N ASP A 217 -22.52 2.37 -29.06
CA ASP A 217 -23.55 3.08 -28.31
C ASP A 217 -23.46 2.86 -26.79
N TYR A 218 -22.44 2.12 -26.32
CA TYR A 218 -22.17 1.93 -24.90
C TYR A 218 -22.04 3.24 -24.14
N GLU A 219 -22.81 3.35 -23.06
CA GLU A 219 -22.78 4.44 -22.10
C GLU A 219 -22.64 3.89 -20.68
N GLU A 220 -21.56 4.24 -20.01
CA GLU A 220 -21.21 3.68 -18.68
C GLU A 220 -22.31 3.90 -17.62
N ALA A 221 -23.02 5.02 -17.65
CA ALA A 221 -24.11 5.28 -16.71
C ALA A 221 -25.33 4.35 -16.90
N ARG A 222 -25.49 3.75 -18.08
CA ARG A 222 -26.65 2.92 -18.45
C ARG A 222 -26.30 1.44 -18.55
N ASP A 223 -25.17 1.15 -19.16
CA ASP A 223 -24.83 -0.18 -19.66
C ASP A 223 -23.74 -0.88 -18.81
N TRP A 224 -23.21 -0.21 -17.78
CA TRP A 224 -22.17 -0.81 -16.97
C TRP A 224 -22.68 -2.03 -16.17
N GLU A 225 -21.93 -3.14 -16.24
CA GLU A 225 -22.21 -4.40 -15.54
C GLU A 225 -20.89 -5.05 -15.09
N TYR A 226 -20.86 -5.61 -13.87
CA TYR A 226 -19.72 -6.38 -13.37
C TYR A 226 -20.16 -7.71 -12.72
N PRO A 227 -19.47 -8.83 -13.04
CA PRO A 227 -18.51 -8.95 -14.13
C PRO A 227 -19.21 -8.80 -15.49
N PRO A 228 -18.60 -8.16 -16.49
CA PRO A 228 -19.22 -8.05 -17.79
C PRO A 228 -19.26 -9.42 -18.48
N VAL A 229 -20.32 -9.64 -19.25
CA VAL A 229 -20.62 -10.91 -19.89
C VAL A 229 -20.76 -10.67 -21.40
N PRO A 230 -20.00 -11.39 -22.26
CA PRO A 230 -20.09 -11.19 -23.70
C PRO A 230 -21.53 -11.26 -24.22
N GLY A 231 -21.92 -10.28 -25.04
CA GLY A 231 -23.27 -10.15 -25.59
C GLY A 231 -24.29 -9.49 -24.67
N ARG A 232 -23.93 -9.08 -23.45
CA ARG A 232 -24.80 -8.31 -22.53
C ARG A 232 -24.33 -6.86 -22.43
N GLN A 233 -25.29 -5.94 -22.35
CA GLN A 233 -25.04 -4.50 -22.19
C GLN A 233 -24.00 -3.95 -23.17
N GLY A 234 -24.01 -4.45 -24.41
CA GLY A 234 -23.06 -4.06 -25.44
C GLY A 234 -21.63 -4.53 -25.22
N PHE A 235 -21.30 -5.29 -24.17
CA PHE A 235 -19.95 -5.84 -23.98
C PHE A 235 -19.66 -6.92 -25.03
N ILE A 236 -18.58 -6.73 -25.78
CA ILE A 236 -18.15 -7.64 -26.84
C ILE A 236 -17.09 -8.60 -26.28
N GLY A 237 -16.11 -8.06 -25.57
CA GLY A 237 -15.03 -8.84 -24.98
C GLY A 237 -13.88 -7.98 -24.47
N SER A 238 -12.93 -8.59 -23.79
CA SER A 238 -11.71 -7.89 -23.35
C SER A 238 -10.68 -7.81 -24.48
N ALA A 239 -9.94 -6.70 -24.54
CA ALA A 239 -8.77 -6.53 -25.36
C ALA A 239 -7.58 -7.33 -24.83
N THR A 240 -6.60 -7.56 -25.70
CA THR A 240 -5.37 -8.30 -25.40
C THR A 240 -4.13 -7.48 -25.64
N SER A 241 -3.09 -7.69 -24.84
CA SER A 241 -1.82 -6.98 -24.92
C SER A 241 -0.68 -7.92 -25.28
N TRP A 242 0.27 -7.46 -26.09
CA TRP A 242 1.44 -8.25 -26.48
C TRP A 242 2.35 -8.47 -25.27
N THR A 243 2.86 -9.69 -25.04
CA THR A 243 3.62 -10.06 -23.81
C THR A 243 4.92 -9.28 -23.66
N SER A 244 5.44 -8.74 -24.75
CA SER A 244 6.61 -7.85 -24.76
C SER A 244 6.24 -6.36 -24.87
N ALA A 245 4.94 -6.02 -24.82
CA ALA A 245 4.49 -4.63 -24.68
C ALA A 245 5.11 -4.02 -23.41
N GLY A 246 5.80 -2.88 -23.57
CA GLY A 246 6.55 -2.22 -22.50
C GLY A 246 8.01 -2.64 -22.36
N LYS A 247 8.45 -3.75 -22.98
CA LYS A 247 9.88 -4.17 -23.03
C LYS A 247 10.60 -3.71 -24.31
N THR A 248 9.83 -3.46 -25.37
CA THR A 248 10.33 -2.96 -26.64
C THR A 248 9.51 -1.76 -27.09
N SER A 249 10.15 -0.80 -27.77
CA SER A 249 9.48 0.42 -28.24
C SER A 249 8.55 0.19 -29.43
N SER A 250 8.67 -0.93 -30.16
CA SER A 250 7.91 -1.18 -31.39
C SER A 250 7.85 -2.67 -31.77
N PHE A 251 6.82 -3.07 -32.53
CA PHE A 251 6.64 -4.45 -33.00
C PHE A 251 7.37 -4.71 -34.34
N HIS A 252 8.10 -5.83 -34.43
CA HIS A 252 8.83 -6.24 -35.63
C HIS A 252 8.31 -7.59 -36.14
N PRO A 253 7.52 -7.65 -37.22
CA PRO A 253 6.86 -8.88 -37.65
C PRO A 253 7.82 -10.00 -38.09
N ALA A 254 9.05 -9.66 -38.47
CA ALA A 254 10.09 -10.64 -38.81
C ALA A 254 10.76 -11.28 -37.58
N ARG A 255 10.58 -10.71 -36.38
CA ARG A 255 11.28 -11.13 -35.14
C ARG A 255 10.32 -11.46 -34.01
N HIS A 256 9.11 -10.94 -34.05
CA HIS A 256 8.13 -11.02 -32.96
C HIS A 256 6.89 -11.78 -33.43
N ASN A 257 6.37 -12.64 -32.57
CA ASN A 257 5.14 -13.37 -32.81
C ASN A 257 3.94 -12.53 -32.36
N ALA A 258 3.03 -12.20 -33.29
CA ALA A 258 1.82 -11.44 -32.97
C ALA A 258 0.82 -12.22 -32.10
N SER A 259 0.97 -13.55 -32.01
CA SER A 259 0.14 -14.41 -31.16
C SER A 259 0.67 -14.56 -29.73
N ASP A 260 1.75 -13.86 -29.37
CA ASP A 260 2.35 -13.85 -28.03
C ASP A 260 1.75 -12.73 -27.16
N ILE A 261 0.57 -12.95 -26.60
CA ILE A 261 -0.34 -11.92 -26.08
C ILE A 261 -1.03 -12.42 -24.79
N PHE A 262 -1.35 -11.51 -23.85
CA PHE A 262 -2.12 -11.76 -22.61
C PHE A 262 -3.45 -10.97 -22.54
N SER A 263 -4.50 -11.57 -21.94
CA SER A 263 -5.84 -10.97 -21.82
C SER A 263 -6.03 -10.25 -20.50
N PHE A 264 -6.97 -9.31 -20.50
CA PHE A 264 -7.48 -8.70 -19.29
C PHE A 264 -8.80 -9.35 -18.82
N PRO A 265 -9.01 -9.57 -17.50
CA PRO A 265 -8.01 -9.41 -16.42
C PRO A 265 -6.94 -10.51 -16.50
N GLU A 266 -5.71 -10.19 -16.09
CA GLU A 266 -4.47 -10.94 -16.38
C GLU A 266 -4.58 -12.46 -16.12
N THR A 267 -4.96 -13.21 -17.18
CA THR A 267 -5.00 -14.70 -17.26
C THR A 267 -4.98 -15.22 -18.74
N ASP A 268 -4.11 -14.66 -19.61
CA ASP A 268 -3.74 -15.12 -20.99
C ASP A 268 -4.73 -14.86 -22.17
N PHE A 269 -4.29 -14.29 -23.33
CA PHE A 269 -4.87 -14.24 -24.74
C PHE A 269 -4.29 -13.06 -25.56
N GLY A 270 -4.32 -12.94 -26.90
CA GLY A 270 -4.72 -13.84 -27.99
C GLY A 270 -5.47 -13.15 -29.15
N LYS A 271 -6.67 -12.69 -28.83
CA LYS A 271 -7.76 -12.29 -29.73
C LYS A 271 -8.72 -11.45 -28.85
N LEU A 272 -9.99 -11.20 -29.19
CA LEU A 272 -10.94 -10.95 -28.09
C LEU A 272 -10.88 -12.17 -27.12
N SER A 273 -11.28 -12.01 -25.85
CA SER A 273 -11.18 -13.10 -24.85
C SER A 273 -11.84 -14.42 -25.28
N ASP A 274 -12.72 -14.39 -26.28
CA ASP A 274 -13.39 -15.55 -26.89
C ASP A 274 -12.65 -16.17 -28.11
N GLY A 275 -11.51 -15.62 -28.53
CA GLY A 275 -10.80 -16.10 -29.70
C GLY A 275 -11.25 -15.48 -31.04
N SER A 276 -12.07 -14.43 -31.04
CA SER A 276 -12.53 -13.76 -32.25
C SER A 276 -11.70 -12.52 -32.62
N VAL A 277 -11.71 -12.13 -33.89
CA VAL A 277 -11.04 -10.92 -34.38
C VAL A 277 -12.09 -9.84 -34.58
N MET A 278 -11.78 -8.61 -34.17
CA MET A 278 -12.67 -7.47 -34.40
C MET A 278 -12.96 -7.28 -35.89
N THR A 279 -14.24 -7.14 -36.22
CA THR A 279 -14.66 -6.79 -37.59
C THR A 279 -14.55 -5.28 -37.82
N PRO A 280 -14.51 -4.82 -39.08
CA PRO A 280 -14.59 -3.39 -39.37
C PRO A 280 -15.89 -2.79 -38.82
N GLY A 281 -15.79 -1.63 -38.16
CA GLY A 281 -16.92 -1.03 -37.46
C GLY A 281 -16.50 0.02 -36.44
N ASN A 282 -17.50 0.61 -35.78
CA ASN A 282 -17.29 1.56 -34.70
C ASN A 282 -17.50 0.86 -33.36
N TYR A 283 -16.68 1.19 -32.38
CA TYR A 283 -16.65 0.54 -31.08
C TYR A 283 -16.31 1.54 -29.98
N THR A 284 -16.60 1.15 -28.74
CA THR A 284 -16.15 1.87 -27.55
C THR A 284 -15.17 1.00 -26.79
N MET A 285 -14.00 1.52 -26.43
CA MET A 285 -13.07 0.86 -25.53
C MET A 285 -13.09 1.52 -24.16
N ARG A 286 -12.93 0.72 -23.11
CA ARG A 286 -12.76 1.18 -21.73
C ARG A 286 -11.54 0.52 -21.12
N PHE A 287 -10.55 1.33 -20.79
CA PHE A 287 -9.39 0.91 -20.01
C PHE A 287 -9.58 1.39 -18.58
N ALA A 288 -9.56 0.50 -17.59
CA ALA A 288 -9.78 0.87 -16.20
C ALA A 288 -8.99 0.00 -15.22
N VAL A 289 -8.66 0.58 -14.07
CA VAL A 289 -8.09 -0.12 -12.92
C VAL A 289 -9.05 -0.04 -11.74
N LEU A 290 -9.15 -1.12 -10.97
CA LEU A 290 -9.93 -1.12 -9.74
C LEU A 290 -9.18 -0.38 -8.65
N LEU A 291 -9.84 0.56 -7.97
CA LEU A 291 -9.28 1.22 -6.81
C LEU A 291 -8.99 0.21 -5.68
N PRO A 292 -7.87 0.36 -4.95
CA PRO A 292 -7.61 -0.47 -3.77
C PRO A 292 -8.77 -0.39 -2.77
N PHE A 293 -9.12 -1.53 -2.18
CA PHE A 293 -10.20 -1.69 -1.18
C PHE A 293 -11.61 -1.37 -1.69
N ALA A 294 -11.79 -1.06 -2.98
CA ALA A 294 -13.07 -0.71 -3.55
C ALA A 294 -13.88 -1.95 -3.98
N ASP A 295 -15.21 -1.82 -3.95
CA ASP A 295 -16.12 -2.85 -4.45
C ASP A 295 -16.16 -2.81 -5.99
N PRO A 296 -15.80 -3.90 -6.69
CA PRO A 296 -15.86 -3.94 -8.15
C PRO A 296 -17.29 -3.85 -8.72
N GLN A 297 -18.32 -4.09 -7.91
CA GLN A 297 -19.74 -3.94 -8.30
C GLN A 297 -20.22 -2.49 -8.39
N ILE A 298 -19.36 -1.51 -8.07
CA ILE A 298 -19.65 -0.08 -8.18
C ILE A 298 -18.82 0.48 -9.33
N SER A 299 -19.45 1.15 -10.30
CA SER A 299 -18.77 1.66 -11.50
C SER A 299 -17.69 2.69 -11.13
N GLU A 300 -17.96 3.55 -10.14
CA GLU A 300 -17.06 4.60 -9.67
C GLU A 300 -15.79 4.07 -9.00
N SER A 301 -15.78 2.81 -8.56
CA SER A 301 -14.60 2.10 -8.05
C SER A 301 -13.54 1.87 -9.12
N TRP A 302 -13.90 2.02 -10.39
CA TRP A 302 -13.01 1.84 -11.53
C TRP A 302 -12.58 3.20 -12.06
N LYS A 303 -11.27 3.40 -12.24
CA LYS A 303 -10.72 4.64 -12.82
C LYS A 303 -9.95 4.34 -14.09
N GLY A 304 -10.07 5.20 -15.09
CA GLY A 304 -9.29 5.09 -16.31
C GLY A 304 -9.83 5.97 -17.43
N LEU A 305 -9.91 5.40 -18.63
CA LEU A 305 -10.25 6.07 -19.87
C LEU A 305 -11.33 5.28 -20.62
N THR A 306 -12.35 5.98 -21.10
CA THR A 306 -13.30 5.47 -22.10
C THR A 306 -13.12 6.25 -23.39
N ALA A 307 -12.97 5.58 -24.53
CA ALA A 307 -12.72 6.20 -25.82
C ALA A 307 -13.45 5.46 -26.95
N LYS A 308 -13.95 6.22 -27.93
CA LYS A 308 -14.53 5.64 -29.15
C LYS A 308 -13.44 5.41 -30.20
N PHE A 309 -13.56 4.34 -30.97
CA PHE A 309 -12.65 4.03 -32.06
C PHE A 309 -13.33 3.32 -33.23
N THR A 310 -12.66 3.34 -34.38
CA THR A 310 -13.08 2.71 -35.62
C THR A 310 -12.07 1.66 -36.06
N VAL A 311 -12.55 0.49 -36.47
CA VAL A 311 -11.75 -0.57 -37.11
C VAL A 311 -11.96 -0.50 -38.62
N LEU A 312 -10.88 -0.37 -39.37
CA LEU A 312 -10.92 -0.32 -40.83
C LEU A 312 -10.93 -1.73 -41.44
N PRO A 313 -11.49 -1.89 -42.64
CA PRO A 313 -11.29 -3.10 -43.44
C PRO A 313 -9.81 -3.33 -43.71
N LYS A 314 -9.31 -4.53 -43.42
CA LYS A 314 -7.96 -4.93 -43.82
C LYS A 314 -7.86 -4.92 -45.33
N ALA A 315 -6.91 -4.18 -45.89
CA ALA A 315 -6.63 -4.21 -47.31
C ALA A 315 -6.27 -5.65 -47.74
N GLY A 316 -7.13 -6.29 -48.53
CA GLY A 316 -6.85 -7.59 -49.14
C GLY A 316 -7.55 -8.82 -48.56
N ASN A 317 -8.46 -8.72 -47.59
CA ASN A 317 -9.31 -9.87 -47.20
C ASN A 317 -10.80 -9.49 -47.16
N SER A 318 -11.52 -9.96 -48.17
CA SER A 318 -12.97 -9.87 -48.32
C SER A 318 -13.70 -10.65 -47.22
N LYS A 319 -14.67 -9.98 -46.58
CA LYS A 319 -15.80 -10.51 -45.80
C LYS A 319 -15.50 -11.75 -44.92
N ILE A 320 -15.15 -11.53 -43.66
CA ILE A 320 -15.42 -12.53 -42.62
C ILE A 320 -16.92 -12.44 -42.32
N SER A 321 -17.70 -13.39 -42.85
CA SER A 321 -19.12 -13.53 -42.54
C SER A 321 -19.30 -13.94 -41.08
N ARG A 322 -20.11 -13.19 -40.31
CA ARG A 322 -20.67 -13.62 -39.02
C ARG A 322 -21.29 -15.02 -39.20
N ARG A 323 -20.69 -16.05 -38.57
CA ARG A 323 -21.40 -17.30 -38.28
C ARG A 323 -21.96 -17.17 -36.88
N TRP A 324 -23.25 -16.87 -36.79
CA TRP A 324 -24.03 -17.09 -35.59
C TRP A 324 -24.24 -18.60 -35.42
N TYR A 325 -24.00 -19.12 -34.23
CA TYR A 325 -24.70 -20.31 -33.72
C TYR A 325 -25.66 -19.83 -32.64
#